data_AF-F8DEV8-F1
#
_entry.id   AF-F8DEV8-F1
#
_cell.length_a   1.000
_cell.length_b   1.000
_cell.length_c   1.000
_cell.angle_alpha   90.00
_cell.angle_beta   90.00
_cell.angle_gamma   90.00
#
_symmetry.space_group_name_H-M   'P 1'
#
loop_
_entity.id
_entity.type
_entity.pdbx_description
1 polymer ?
#
loop_
_entity_poly.entity_id
_entity_poly.type
_entity_poly.pdbx_seq_one_letter_code
_entity_poly.pdbx_strand_id
1 'polypeptide(L)' 'MPSRPLTDDRLVIQALLEYSMDRRDVAPDRADRAYRLAADRAAAHELSLVELTRGLEK' A
#
# COMPACT_ATOMS: atom_id res chain seq x y z
N MET A 1 -21.70 7.09 -1.12
CA MET A 1 -20.38 7.56 -0.66
C MET A 1 -19.67 8.14 -1.87
N PRO A 2 -19.04 9.33 -1.80
CA PRO A 2 -18.28 9.84 -2.94
C PRO A 2 -17.16 8.86 -3.24
N SER A 3 -17.08 8.39 -4.48
CA SER A 3 -15.98 7.56 -4.95
C SER A 3 -14.69 8.33 -4.74
N ARG A 4 -13.78 7.80 -3.90
CA ARG A 4 -12.43 8.36 -3.83
C ARG A 4 -11.82 8.31 -5.23
N PRO A 5 -11.12 9.36 -5.68
CA PRO A 5 -10.38 9.29 -6.94
C PRO A 5 -9.38 8.12 -6.86
N LEU A 6 -9.27 7.32 -7.92
CA LEU A 6 -8.29 6.23 -8.01
C LEU A 6 -6.84 6.68 -7.71
N THR A 7 -6.53 7.96 -7.95
CA THR A 7 -5.26 8.60 -7.61
C THR A 7 -5.01 8.64 -6.10
N ASP A 8 -6.04 8.94 -5.31
CA ASP A 8 -5.93 9.00 -3.85
C ASP A 8 -5.70 7.60 -3.28
N ASP A 9 -6.38 6.58 -3.84
CA ASP A 9 -6.21 5.20 -3.41
C ASP A 9 -4.82 4.65 -3.77
N ARG A 10 -4.28 5.02 -4.94
CA ARG A 10 -2.89 4.69 -5.30
C ARG A 10 -1.88 5.28 -4.31
N LEU A 11 -2.06 6.53 -3.92
CA LEU A 11 -1.17 7.20 -2.97
C LEU A 11 -1.26 6.57 -1.57
N VAL A 12 -2.47 6.20 -1.14
CA VAL A 12 -2.67 5.46 0.12
C VAL A 12 -2.02 4.09 0.09
N ILE A 13 -2.15 3.34 -1.01
CA ILE A 13 -1.53 2.01 -1.16
C ILE A 13 0.00 2.14 -1.12
N GLN A 14 0.57 3.13 -1.81
CA GLN A 14 2.02 3.40 -1.77
C GLN A 14 2.51 3.74 -0.37
N ALA A 15 1.84 4.66 0.34
CA ALA A 15 2.23 5.03 1.70
C ALA A 15 2.18 3.84 2.67
N LEU A 16 1.21 2.94 2.51
CA LEU A 16 1.12 1.72 3.32
C LEU A 16 2.24 0.72 3.00
N LEU A 17 2.62 0.59 1.73
CA LEU A 17 3.75 -0.24 1.31
C LEU A 17 5.07 0.31 1.85
N GLU A 18 5.33 1.61 1.69
CA GLU A 18 6.51 2.27 2.25
C GLU A 18 6.61 2.05 3.76
N TYR A 19 5.52 2.30 4.49
CA TYR A 19 5.47 2.07 5.94
C TYR A 19 5.76 0.60 6.28
N SER A 20 5.20 -0.35 5.53
CA SER A 20 5.43 -1.78 5.78
C SER A 20 6.89 -2.17 5.60
N MET A 21 7.59 -1.56 4.65
CA MET A 21 9.01 -1.81 4.41
C MET A 21 9.87 -1.13 5.48
N ASP A 22 9.63 0.15 5.78
CA ASP A 22 10.35 0.94 6.79
C ASP A 22 10.25 0.34 8.20
N ARG A 23 9.07 -0.15 8.57
CA ARG A 23 8.79 -0.63 9.94
C ARG A 23 8.94 -2.13 10.11
N ARG A 24 9.39 -2.86 9.10
CA ARG A 24 9.47 -4.32 9.14
C ARG A 24 10.30 -4.84 10.31
N ASP A 25 11.42 -4.19 10.59
CA ASP A 25 12.37 -4.63 11.63
C ASP A 25 12.03 -4.07 13.03
N VAL A 26 11.30 -2.95 13.10
CA VAL A 26 11.01 -2.24 14.36
C VAL A 26 9.62 -2.58 14.91
N ALA A 27 8.64 -2.80 14.03
CA ALA A 27 7.25 -3.07 14.38
C ALA A 27 6.61 -4.06 13.38
N PRO A 28 7.08 -5.32 13.35
CA PRO A 28 6.69 -6.31 12.33
C PRO A 28 5.18 -6.52 12.24
N ASP A 29 4.46 -6.56 13.36
CA ASP A 29 3.00 -6.74 13.35
C ASP A 29 2.24 -5.54 12.75
N ARG A 30 2.79 -4.32 12.90
CA ARG A 30 2.19 -3.13 12.26
C ARG A 30 2.53 -3.08 10.78
N ALA A 31 3.76 -3.46 10.41
CA ALA A 31 4.19 -3.56 9.03
C ALA A 31 3.34 -4.58 8.24
N ASP A 32 3.13 -5.78 8.79
CA ASP A 32 2.28 -6.81 8.17
C ASP A 32 0.82 -6.34 8.01
N ARG A 33 0.25 -5.69 9.02
CA ARG A 33 -1.09 -5.10 8.90
C ARG A 33 -1.17 -4.02 7.82
N ALA A 34 -0.16 -3.17 7.71
CA ALA A 34 -0.11 -2.15 6.67
C ALA A 34 -0.02 -2.78 5.27
N TYR A 35 0.79 -3.83 5.12
CA TYR A 35 0.88 -4.59 3.88
C TYR A 35 -0.44 -5.25 3.48
N ARG A 36 -1.12 -5.91 4.43
CA ARG A 36 -2.44 -6.52 4.15
C ARG A 36 -3.48 -5.47 3.74
N LEU A 37 -3.49 -4.33 4.42
CA LEU A 37 -4.39 -3.23 4.09
C LEU A 37 -4.09 -2.63 2.69
N ALA A 38 -2.82 -2.56 2.30
CA ALA A 38 -2.42 -2.18 0.96
C ALA A 38 -2.90 -3.21 -0.08
N ALA A 39 -2.75 -4.50 0.20
CA ALA A 39 -3.18 -5.60 -0.67
C ALA A 39 -4.69 -5.63 -0.88
N ASP A 40 -5.47 -5.51 0.20
CA ASP A 40 -6.93 -5.51 0.15
C ASP A 40 -7.45 -4.33 -0.69
N ARG A 41 -6.84 -3.15 -0.52
CA ARG A 41 -7.18 -1.97 -1.32
C ARG A 41 -6.78 -2.13 -2.78
N ALA A 42 -5.57 -2.62 -3.05
CA ALA A 42 -5.13 -2.85 -4.41
C ALA A 42 -6.07 -3.83 -5.13
N ALA A 43 -6.47 -4.92 -4.47
CA ALA A 43 -7.43 -5.89 -5.00
C ALA A 43 -8.81 -5.26 -5.28
N ALA A 44 -9.31 -4.41 -4.38
CA ALA A 44 -10.59 -3.71 -4.56
C ALA A 44 -10.61 -2.76 -5.77
N HIS A 45 -9.45 -2.32 -6.23
CA HIS A 45 -9.28 -1.39 -7.36
C HIS A 45 -8.58 -2.03 -8.57
N GLU A 46 -8.41 -3.36 -8.59
CA GLU A 46 -7.72 -4.11 -9.66
C GLU A 46 -6.28 -3.60 -9.93
N LEU A 47 -5.61 -3.10 -8.90
CA LEU A 47 -4.24 -2.58 -8.96
C LEU A 47 -3.23 -3.68 -8.63
N SER A 48 -2.11 -3.70 -9.36
CA SER A 48 -0.98 -4.58 -9.05
C SER A 48 -0.08 -3.95 -7.99
N LEU A 49 0.10 -4.63 -6.85
CA LEU A 49 1.08 -4.21 -5.84
C LEU A 49 2.51 -4.14 -6.40
N VAL A 50 2.86 -5.05 -7.31
CA VAL A 50 4.20 -5.09 -7.94
C VAL A 50 4.47 -3.83 -8.77
N GLU A 51 3.45 -3.33 -9.47
CA GLU A 51 3.57 -2.09 -10.22
C GLU A 51 3.68 -0.87 -9.31
N LEU A 52 2.97 -0.90 -8.17
CA LEU A 52 3.00 0.16 -7.18
C LEU A 52 4.31 0.22 -6.39
N THR A 53 4.95 -0.93 -6.13
CA THR A 53 6.26 -1.00 -5.45
C THR A 53 7.44 -0.65 -6.36
N ARG A 54 7.35 -0.91 -7.68
CA ARG A 54 8.41 -0.49 -8.65
C ARG A 54 8.67 1.02 -8.67
N GLY A 55 7.69 1.83 -8.24
CA GLY A 55 7.86 3.27 -8.09
C GLY A 55 8.62 3.70 -6.85
N LEU A 56 8.75 2.81 -5.85
CA LEU A 56 9.35 3.10 -4.53
C LEU A 56 10.87 2.83 -4.49
N GLU A 57 11.42 2.18 -5.51
CA GLU A 57 12.85 1.83 -5.60
C GLU A 57 13.71 2.91 -6.28
N LYS A 58 13.17 4.13 -6.50
CA LYS A 58 13.90 5.27 -7.09
C LYS A 58 14.40 6.22 -6.02
#